data_AF-A0A7S1D211-F1
#
_entry.id   AF-A0A7S1D211-F1
#
_cell.length_a   1.000
_cell.length_b   1.000
_cell.length_c   1.000
_cell.angle_alpha   90.00
_cell.angle_beta   90.00
_cell.angle_gamma   90.00
#
_symmetry.space_group_name_H-M   'P 1'
#
loop_
_entity.id
_entity.type
_entity.pdbx_description
1 polymer ?
#
loop_
_entity_poly.entity_id
_entity_poly.type
_entity_poly.pdbx_seq_one_letter_code
_entity_poly.pdbx_strand_id
1 'polypeptide(L)'
;MYGDGTYMTNLYVYEKECSSDTKKSKKKSKKDKMTKDSNGGYRSLKGSTSNRRGLSRYGTNCERLGAVLVDAPPNLGPGFGDFIKTFLDSINADLEVMIVTHEHLDHMGNGNNVMAANPTLSRFVTGSRVAETIHAFQTIDYGNPRIREIMSPNPDYPRYEFTDVFEGEATYHFGNQTLYLKELDGHTPGNLLIWHDASKVLTNIDAPVFPKWSPFFELAIALNIPFAYKLFDEYRAF
;
A
#
# COMPACT_ATOMS: atom_id res chain seq x y z
N MET A 1 16.54 -0.16 22.53
CA MET A 1 15.46 0.67 23.08
C MET A 1 14.38 0.72 22.02
N TYR A 2 13.24 0.07 22.23
CA TYR A 2 12.07 0.25 21.36
C TYR A 2 11.20 1.28 22.07
N GLY A 3 11.27 2.53 21.62
CA GLY A 3 10.35 3.57 22.08
C GLY A 3 8.95 3.30 21.54
N ASP A 4 7.95 3.81 22.24
CA ASP A 4 6.52 3.74 21.89
C ASP A 4 6.21 4.60 20.63
N GLY A 5 6.88 4.29 19.52
CA GLY A 5 6.70 4.95 18.24
C GLY A 5 5.30 4.68 17.70
N THR A 6 4.62 5.74 17.26
CA THR A 6 3.40 5.60 16.47
C THR A 6 3.81 5.18 15.07
N TYR A 7 3.59 3.92 14.71
CA TYR A 7 3.87 3.43 13.36
C TYR A 7 2.78 3.91 12.40
N MET A 8 3.16 4.76 11.43
CA MET A 8 2.23 5.24 10.42
C MET A 8 2.36 4.40 9.15
N THR A 9 1.29 3.69 8.81
CA THR A 9 1.10 3.09 7.48
C THR A 9 -0.03 3.82 6.78
N ASN A 10 0.10 4.05 5.48
CA ASN A 10 -0.98 4.63 4.68
C ASN A 10 -1.62 3.55 3.82
N LEU A 11 -2.94 3.56 3.74
CA LEU A 11 -3.72 2.65 2.91
C LEU A 11 -4.59 3.46 1.95
N TYR A 12 -4.27 3.41 0.66
CA TYR A 12 -5.05 4.04 -0.40
C TYR A 12 -5.94 2.99 -1.07
N VAL A 13 -7.22 3.28 -1.25
CA VAL A 13 -8.19 2.39 -1.89
C VAL A 13 -8.68 3.04 -3.18
N TYR A 14 -8.76 2.26 -4.27
CA TYR A 14 -9.11 2.75 -5.60
C TYR A 14 -10.10 1.85 -6.34
N GLU A 15 -10.84 2.46 -7.27
CA GLU A 15 -11.67 1.73 -8.22
C GLU A 15 -10.78 1.11 -9.29
N LYS A 16 -10.84 -0.21 -9.46
CA LYS A 16 -10.05 -0.88 -10.51
C LYS A 16 -10.59 -0.54 -11.90
N GLU A 17 -9.69 -0.43 -12.88
CA GLU A 17 -10.07 -0.44 -14.29
C GLU A 17 -10.45 -1.87 -14.67
N CYS A 18 -11.75 -2.14 -14.70
CA CYS A 18 -12.22 -3.47 -15.11
C CYS A 18 -12.03 -3.60 -16.61
N SER A 19 -11.34 -4.65 -17.04
CA SER A 19 -11.38 -5.07 -18.45
C SER A 19 -12.84 -5.13 -18.88
N SER A 20 -13.21 -4.32 -19.88
CA SER A 20 -14.47 -4.47 -20.55
C SER A 20 -14.41 -5.75 -21.36
N ASP A 21 -14.58 -6.89 -20.69
CA ASP A 21 -14.97 -8.12 -21.33
C ASP A 21 -16.35 -7.85 -21.93
N THR A 22 -16.37 -7.32 -23.15
CA THR A 22 -17.50 -7.38 -24.06
C THR A 22 -17.77 -8.85 -24.40
N LYS A 23 -18.18 -9.63 -23.41
CA LYS A 23 -19.05 -10.77 -23.65
C LYS A 23 -20.36 -10.16 -24.14
N LYS A 24 -20.46 -10.02 -25.47
CA LYS A 24 -21.74 -9.98 -26.18
C LYS A 24 -22.52 -11.19 -25.70
N SER A 25 -23.28 -11.03 -24.61
CA SER A 25 -24.30 -11.98 -24.24
C SER A 25 -25.32 -11.91 -25.37
N LYS A 26 -25.28 -12.90 -26.26
CA LYS A 26 -26.42 -13.20 -27.12
C LYS A 26 -27.60 -13.39 -26.17
N LYS A 27 -28.43 -12.37 -26.02
CA LYS A 27 -29.79 -12.48 -25.48
C LYS A 27 -30.54 -13.46 -26.38
N LYS A 28 -30.41 -14.77 -26.11
CA LYS A 28 -31.47 -15.71 -26.43
C LYS A 28 -32.57 -15.41 -25.41
N SER A 29 -33.64 -14.78 -25.88
CA SER A 29 -34.87 -14.65 -25.12
C SER A 29 -35.35 -16.05 -24.72
N LYS A 30 -35.11 -16.44 -23.47
CA LYS A 30 -35.91 -17.50 -22.85
C LYS A 30 -37.27 -16.87 -22.56
N LYS A 31 -38.28 -17.26 -23.35
CA LYS A 31 -39.69 -17.08 -22.98
C LYS A 31 -39.87 -17.69 -21.60
N ASP A 32 -40.17 -16.87 -20.60
CA ASP A 32 -40.73 -17.34 -19.35
C ASP A 32 -42.05 -18.05 -19.67
N LYS A 33 -42.06 -19.37 -19.47
CA LYS A 33 -43.29 -20.16 -19.54
C LYS A 33 -44.12 -19.82 -18.31
N MET A 34 -45.12 -18.95 -18.50
CA MET A 34 -46.24 -18.82 -17.58
C MET A 34 -47.10 -20.10 -17.66
N THR A 35 -47.22 -20.84 -16.57
CA THR A 35 -48.25 -21.87 -16.40
C THR A 35 -49.44 -21.27 -15.65
N LYS A 36 -50.63 -21.36 -16.23
CA LYS A 36 -51.91 -21.01 -15.57
C LYS A 36 -52.20 -22.01 -14.46
N ASP A 37 -52.63 -21.52 -13.31
CA ASP A 37 -53.34 -22.36 -12.34
C ASP A 37 -54.82 -22.51 -12.74
N SER A 38 -55.50 -23.48 -12.13
CA SER A 38 -56.89 -23.86 -12.44
C SER A 38 -57.95 -22.81 -12.05
N ASN A 39 -57.55 -21.66 -11.49
CA ASN A 39 -58.46 -20.58 -11.10
C ASN A 39 -58.18 -19.24 -11.80
N GLY A 40 -57.32 -19.22 -12.82
CA GLY A 40 -57.21 -18.08 -13.75
C GLY A 40 -56.48 -16.84 -13.20
N GLY A 41 -55.67 -16.97 -12.15
CA GLY A 41 -54.85 -15.88 -11.61
C GLY A 41 -53.37 -16.01 -11.97
N TYR A 42 -52.69 -14.90 -12.30
CA TYR A 42 -51.24 -14.86 -12.42
C TYR A 42 -50.62 -14.34 -11.11
N ARG A 43 -49.79 -15.13 -10.43
CA ARG A 43 -48.96 -14.67 -9.30
C ARG A 43 -47.47 -14.80 -9.60
N SER A 44 -46.73 -13.71 -9.42
CA SER A 44 -45.27 -13.70 -9.33
C SER A 44 -44.88 -13.81 -7.86
N LEU A 45 -44.12 -14.84 -7.51
CA LEU A 45 -43.47 -14.99 -6.20
C LEU A 45 -42.03 -14.48 -6.32
N LYS A 46 -41.73 -13.34 -5.68
CA LYS A 46 -40.52 -13.07 -4.90
C LYS A 46 -40.52 -11.63 -4.33
N GLY A 47 -40.82 -11.52 -3.03
CA GLY A 47 -40.11 -10.58 -2.15
C GLY A 47 -38.67 -11.10 -1.96
N SER A 48 -37.67 -10.35 -1.51
CA SER A 48 -37.64 -9.28 -0.54
C SER A 48 -36.45 -8.37 -0.84
N THR A 49 -36.66 -7.07 -0.68
CA THR A 49 -35.69 -5.97 -0.77
C THR A 49 -34.64 -6.02 0.34
N SER A 50 -33.36 -5.93 0.01
CA SER A 50 -32.36 -5.29 0.88
C SER A 50 -31.83 -4.04 0.18
N ASN A 51 -32.11 -2.89 0.79
CA ASN A 51 -31.54 -1.59 0.44
C ASN A 51 -30.03 -1.65 0.72
N ARG A 52 -29.19 -1.85 -0.31
CA ARG A 52 -27.82 -1.30 -0.33
C ARG A 52 -27.83 -0.09 -1.26
N ARG A 53 -28.33 1.03 -0.73
CA ARG A 53 -28.18 2.35 -1.35
C ARG A 53 -27.02 3.05 -0.67
N GLY A 54 -25.88 3.06 -1.35
CA GLY A 54 -24.67 3.79 -0.97
C GLY A 54 -23.49 3.15 -1.68
N LEU A 55 -22.81 3.89 -2.55
CA LEU A 55 -21.75 3.47 -3.49
C LEU A 55 -22.24 2.84 -4.80
N SER A 56 -22.96 3.65 -5.60
CA SER A 56 -23.02 3.46 -7.06
C SER A 56 -23.02 4.84 -7.72
N ARG A 57 -21.84 5.44 -7.72
CA ARG A 57 -21.36 6.56 -8.55
C ARG A 57 -19.85 6.38 -8.45
N TYR A 58 -19.18 5.52 -9.22
CA TYR A 58 -18.97 5.60 -10.65
C TYR A 58 -18.93 4.19 -11.28
N GLY A 59 -19.16 4.09 -12.58
CA GLY A 59 -19.42 2.83 -13.26
C GLY A 59 -18.16 2.11 -13.74
N THR A 60 -17.70 1.10 -13.00
CA THR A 60 -16.93 -0.06 -13.52
C THR A 60 -17.31 -1.32 -12.71
N ASN A 61 -17.63 -2.44 -13.39
CA ASN A 61 -18.10 -3.69 -12.78
C ASN A 61 -16.94 -4.55 -12.22
N CYS A 62 -16.16 -4.02 -11.27
CA CYS A 62 -15.15 -4.82 -10.61
C CYS A 62 -15.77 -5.44 -9.37
N GLU A 63 -15.64 -6.75 -9.23
CA GLU A 63 -16.18 -7.45 -8.06
C GLU A 63 -15.54 -6.96 -6.76
N ARG A 64 -14.35 -6.35 -6.81
CA ARG A 64 -13.58 -5.84 -5.66
C ARG A 64 -12.77 -4.59 -6.02
N LEU A 65 -12.58 -3.68 -5.04
CA LEU A 65 -11.69 -2.51 -5.12
C LEU A 65 -10.21 -2.93 -5.05
N GLY A 66 -9.30 -2.07 -5.48
CA GLY A 66 -7.86 -2.26 -5.30
C GLY A 66 -7.34 -1.43 -4.13
N ALA A 67 -6.23 -1.85 -3.52
CA ALA A 67 -5.58 -1.11 -2.45
C ALA A 67 -4.06 -1.09 -2.58
N VAL A 68 -3.48 0.03 -2.16
CA VAL A 68 -2.05 0.29 -2.03
C VAL A 68 -1.73 0.50 -0.56
N LEU A 69 -0.83 -0.33 -0.02
CA LEU A 69 -0.26 -0.15 1.31
C LEU A 69 1.09 0.55 1.20
N VAL A 70 1.32 1.56 2.03
CA VAL A 70 2.63 2.20 2.21
C VAL A 70 3.20 1.69 3.53
N ASP A 71 4.34 1.01 3.41
CA ASP A 71 5.09 0.39 4.49
C ASP A 71 4.36 -0.72 5.25
N ALA A 72 5.16 -1.60 5.84
CA ALA A 72 4.75 -2.59 6.81
C ALA A 72 5.48 -2.28 8.13
N PRO A 73 4.78 -2.10 9.26
CA PRO A 73 5.38 -1.69 10.53
C PRO A 73 6.46 -2.68 11.01
N PRO A 74 7.09 -2.52 12.19
CA PRO A 74 7.94 -3.59 12.71
C PRO A 74 7.20 -4.94 12.76
N ASN A 75 7.96 -6.02 12.87
CA ASN A 75 7.36 -7.33 13.12
C ASN A 75 6.66 -7.33 14.50
N LEU A 76 5.36 -7.07 14.49
CA LEU A 76 4.45 -7.11 15.64
C LEU A 76 3.76 -8.48 15.75
N GLY A 77 4.29 -9.50 15.07
CA GLY A 77 3.64 -10.79 14.86
C GLY A 77 2.65 -10.78 13.68
N PRO A 78 1.98 -11.92 13.42
CA PRO A 78 1.14 -12.11 12.23
C PRO A 78 -0.12 -11.23 12.21
N GLY A 79 -0.57 -10.76 13.37
CA GLY A 79 -1.86 -10.06 13.52
C GLY A 79 -1.99 -8.78 12.69
N PHE A 80 -0.88 -8.12 12.31
CA PHE A 80 -0.95 -6.95 11.44
C PHE A 80 -1.37 -7.30 10.00
N GLY A 81 -0.79 -8.36 9.41
CA GLY A 81 -1.18 -8.82 8.08
C GLY A 81 -2.65 -9.24 8.03
N ASP A 82 -3.10 -9.97 9.07
CA ASP A 82 -4.48 -10.40 9.24
C ASP A 82 -5.45 -9.21 9.44
N PHE A 83 -5.01 -8.19 10.18
CA PHE A 83 -5.78 -6.95 10.37
C PHE A 83 -6.02 -6.24 9.03
N ILE A 84 -4.97 -6.04 8.23
CA ILE A 84 -5.08 -5.43 6.90
C ILE A 84 -6.02 -6.25 6.02
N LYS A 85 -5.86 -7.58 5.99
CA LYS A 85 -6.74 -8.47 5.22
C LYS A 85 -8.20 -8.36 5.63
N THR A 86 -8.46 -8.40 6.94
CA THR A 86 -9.81 -8.30 7.51
C THR A 86 -10.46 -6.96 7.19
N PHE A 87 -9.71 -5.87 7.33
CA PHE A 87 -10.18 -4.54 6.98
C PHE A 87 -10.55 -4.46 5.49
N LEU A 88 -9.66 -4.89 4.60
CA LEU A 88 -9.88 -4.86 3.16
C LEU A 88 -11.08 -5.71 2.72
N ASP A 89 -11.26 -6.90 3.32
CA ASP A 89 -12.45 -7.72 3.08
C ASP A 89 -13.74 -7.02 3.48
N SER A 90 -13.73 -6.27 4.58
CA SER A 90 -14.92 -5.54 5.07
C SER A 90 -15.38 -4.44 4.11
N ILE A 91 -14.46 -3.89 3.31
CA ILE A 91 -14.73 -2.88 2.27
C ILE A 91 -14.69 -3.46 0.86
N ASN A 92 -14.62 -4.80 0.74
CA ASN A 92 -14.58 -5.51 -0.52
C ASN A 92 -13.43 -5.05 -1.44
N ALA A 93 -12.22 -4.95 -0.88
CA ALA A 93 -11.00 -4.54 -1.55
C ALA A 93 -9.91 -5.62 -1.47
N ASP A 94 -8.98 -5.61 -2.42
CA ASP A 94 -7.78 -6.45 -2.43
C ASP A 94 -6.54 -5.59 -2.28
N LEU A 95 -5.59 -6.03 -1.44
CA LEU A 95 -4.26 -5.44 -1.43
C LEU A 95 -3.53 -5.90 -2.69
N GLU A 96 -3.12 -4.98 -3.55
CA GLU A 96 -2.45 -5.30 -4.82
C GLU A 96 -1.01 -4.80 -4.86
N VAL A 97 -0.75 -3.70 -4.15
CA VAL A 97 0.52 -2.97 -4.20
C VAL A 97 1.02 -2.67 -2.79
N MET A 98 2.31 -2.88 -2.57
CA MET A 98 3.03 -2.35 -1.42
C MET A 98 4.11 -1.40 -1.90
N ILE A 99 4.12 -0.19 -1.36
CA ILE A 99 5.20 0.78 -1.52
C ILE A 99 6.07 0.71 -0.27
N VAL A 100 7.38 0.51 -0.43
CA VAL A 100 8.35 0.59 0.67
C VAL A 100 9.07 1.92 0.58
N THR A 101 8.95 2.75 1.60
CA THR A 101 9.44 4.14 1.57
C THR A 101 10.90 4.28 1.89
N HIS A 102 11.43 3.43 2.77
CA HIS A 102 12.84 3.36 3.10
C HIS A 102 13.17 2.04 3.81
N GLU A 103 14.46 1.79 4.01
CA GLU A 103 15.04 0.50 4.36
C GLU A 103 14.99 0.12 5.85
N HIS A 104 14.35 0.94 6.68
CA HIS A 104 14.29 0.67 8.11
C HIS A 104 13.26 -0.40 8.47
N LEU A 105 13.62 -1.24 9.44
CA LEU A 105 12.80 -2.39 9.86
C LEU A 105 11.44 -1.99 10.43
N ASP A 106 11.25 -0.77 10.88
CA ASP A 106 9.95 -0.24 11.30
C ASP A 106 9.03 0.16 10.15
N HIS A 107 9.50 0.11 8.91
CA HIS A 107 8.73 0.39 7.69
C HIS A 107 8.67 -0.79 6.72
N MET A 108 9.49 -1.82 6.96
CA MET A 108 9.46 -3.03 6.14
C MET A 108 9.37 -4.32 6.96
N GLY A 109 9.42 -4.27 8.29
CA GLY A 109 9.65 -5.44 9.15
C GLY A 109 8.52 -6.46 9.21
N ASN A 110 7.26 -6.05 9.01
CA ASN A 110 6.11 -6.95 8.96
C ASN A 110 5.80 -7.46 7.54
N GLY A 111 6.64 -7.15 6.55
CA GLY A 111 6.41 -7.46 5.14
C GLY A 111 6.01 -8.91 4.88
N ASN A 112 6.74 -9.86 5.47
CA ASN A 112 6.46 -11.30 5.29
C ASN A 112 5.04 -11.70 5.72
N ASN A 113 4.56 -11.19 6.86
CA ASN A 113 3.21 -11.53 7.33
C ASN A 113 2.14 -10.84 6.47
N VAL A 114 2.38 -9.61 6.02
CA VAL A 114 1.46 -8.93 5.10
C VAL A 114 1.35 -9.70 3.78
N MET A 115 2.47 -10.14 3.22
CA MET A 115 2.52 -10.97 2.01
C MET A 115 1.78 -12.31 2.21
N ALA A 116 2.02 -12.98 3.34
CA ALA A 116 1.38 -14.27 3.64
C ALA A 116 -0.15 -14.14 3.79
N ALA A 117 -0.63 -13.08 4.43
CA ALA A 117 -2.06 -12.87 4.66
C ALA A 117 -2.82 -12.33 3.42
N ASN A 118 -2.10 -11.68 2.48
CA ASN A 118 -2.70 -11.00 1.34
C ASN A 118 -2.15 -11.56 0.01
N PRO A 119 -2.62 -12.73 -0.46
CA PRO A 119 -2.08 -13.40 -1.65
C PRO A 119 -2.32 -12.65 -2.98
N THR A 120 -3.14 -11.61 -2.98
CA THR A 120 -3.34 -10.71 -4.12
C THR A 120 -2.25 -9.64 -4.25
N LEU A 121 -1.48 -9.42 -3.17
CA LEU A 121 -0.34 -8.51 -3.18
C LEU A 121 0.73 -9.09 -4.07
N SER A 122 1.00 -8.41 -5.18
CA SER A 122 1.89 -8.91 -6.23
C SER A 122 2.82 -7.84 -6.79
N ARG A 123 2.59 -6.57 -6.47
CA ARG A 123 3.43 -5.46 -6.87
C ARG A 123 4.11 -4.83 -5.65
N PHE A 124 5.43 -4.77 -5.71
CA PHE A 124 6.27 -4.10 -4.74
C PHE A 124 7.01 -2.95 -5.43
N VAL A 125 6.83 -1.75 -4.91
CA VAL A 125 7.33 -0.50 -5.48
C VAL A 125 8.28 0.17 -4.51
N THR A 126 9.43 0.64 -4.99
CA THR A 126 10.32 1.49 -4.20
C THR A 126 11.27 2.29 -5.11
N GLY A 127 12.06 3.18 -4.50
CA GLY A 127 13.13 3.91 -5.18
C GLY A 127 14.39 3.06 -5.35
N SER A 128 15.17 3.35 -6.39
CA SER A 128 16.44 2.69 -6.73
C SER A 128 17.42 2.56 -5.57
N ARG A 129 17.57 3.61 -4.76
CA ARG A 129 18.54 3.65 -3.66
C ARG A 129 18.09 2.85 -2.45
N VAL A 130 16.79 2.83 -2.19
CA VAL A 130 16.18 1.98 -1.17
C VAL A 130 16.26 0.50 -1.59
N ALA A 131 15.95 0.20 -2.85
CA ALA A 131 16.07 -1.16 -3.39
C ALA A 131 17.52 -1.68 -3.29
N GLU A 132 18.51 -0.88 -3.65
CA GLU A 132 19.93 -1.24 -3.55
C GLU A 132 20.34 -1.56 -2.10
N THR A 133 19.94 -0.70 -1.16
CA THR A 133 20.26 -0.87 0.26
C THR A 133 19.61 -2.13 0.84
N ILE A 134 18.32 -2.35 0.53
CA ILE A 134 17.59 -3.54 0.94
C ILE A 134 18.20 -4.81 0.33
N HIS A 135 18.57 -4.78 -0.95
CA HIS A 135 19.25 -5.90 -1.60
C HIS A 135 20.60 -6.21 -0.94
N ALA A 136 21.37 -5.19 -0.58
CA ALA A 136 22.60 -5.36 0.17
C ALA A 136 22.35 -6.06 1.50
N PHE A 137 21.35 -5.63 2.29
CA PHE A 137 21.01 -6.30 3.55
C PHE A 137 20.55 -7.75 3.38
N GLN A 138 19.80 -8.05 2.32
CA GLN A 138 19.32 -9.41 2.01
C GLN A 138 20.42 -10.38 1.54
N THR A 139 21.57 -9.85 1.09
CA THR A 139 22.72 -10.62 0.57
C THR A 139 23.89 -10.72 1.55
N ILE A 140 23.80 -10.09 2.73
CA ILE A 140 24.82 -10.22 3.78
C ILE A 140 25.00 -11.69 4.17
N ASP A 141 26.25 -12.16 4.12
CA ASP A 141 26.63 -13.47 4.64
C ASP A 141 26.76 -13.45 6.16
N TYR A 142 25.64 -13.71 6.85
CA TYR A 142 25.60 -13.89 8.30
C TYR A 142 26.34 -15.15 8.80
N GLY A 143 26.82 -16.01 7.88
CA GLY A 143 27.75 -17.10 8.19
C GLY A 143 29.16 -16.60 8.54
N ASN A 144 29.49 -15.35 8.19
CA ASN A 144 30.75 -14.73 8.57
C ASN A 144 30.74 -14.37 10.08
N PRO A 145 31.66 -14.92 10.90
CA PRO A 145 31.67 -14.70 12.34
C PRO A 145 31.92 -13.24 12.74
N ARG A 146 32.62 -12.45 11.92
CA ARG A 146 32.82 -11.00 12.17
C ARG A 146 31.55 -10.21 11.93
N ILE A 147 30.77 -10.58 10.91
CA ILE A 147 29.47 -9.96 10.65
C ILE A 147 28.49 -10.33 11.75
N ARG A 148 28.50 -11.59 12.22
CA ARG A 148 27.65 -12.05 13.32
C ARG A 148 27.95 -11.37 14.66
N GLU A 149 29.18 -10.93 14.87
CA GLU A 149 29.62 -10.17 16.04
C GLU A 149 29.12 -8.70 16.01
N ILE A 150 29.01 -8.11 14.81
CA ILE A 150 28.62 -6.71 14.60
C ILE A 150 27.11 -6.57 14.34
N MET A 151 26.51 -7.57 13.71
CA MET A 151 25.10 -7.62 13.30
C MET A 151 24.51 -8.97 13.72
N SER A 152 23.48 -8.93 14.55
CA SER A 152 22.71 -10.13 14.84
C SER A 152 21.87 -10.48 13.61
N PRO A 153 21.97 -11.68 13.01
CA PRO A 153 21.06 -12.09 11.95
C PRO A 153 19.64 -11.99 12.47
N ASN A 154 18.83 -11.17 11.82
CA ASN A 154 17.40 -11.13 12.07
C ASN A 154 16.72 -12.11 11.12
N PRO A 155 16.35 -13.33 11.57
CA PRO A 155 15.69 -14.32 10.71
C PRO A 155 14.34 -13.83 10.18
N ASP A 156 13.77 -12.79 10.80
CA ASP A 156 12.50 -12.20 10.42
C ASP A 156 12.63 -11.04 9.42
N TYR A 157 13.84 -10.73 8.93
CA TYR A 157 14.04 -9.68 7.93
C TYR A 157 13.28 -10.05 6.64
N PRO A 158 12.29 -9.26 6.20
CA PRO A 158 11.51 -9.65 5.04
C PRO A 158 12.31 -9.63 3.75
N ARG A 159 12.08 -10.62 2.90
CA ARG A 159 12.69 -10.68 1.58
C ARG A 159 11.76 -9.99 0.59
N TYR A 160 12.14 -8.79 0.19
CA TYR A 160 11.44 -8.06 -0.85
C TYR A 160 12.07 -8.38 -2.20
N GLU A 161 11.22 -8.69 -3.16
CA GLU A 161 11.56 -8.73 -4.59
C GLU A 161 10.77 -7.60 -5.25
N PHE A 162 11.43 -6.45 -5.43
CA PHE A 162 10.77 -5.28 -5.97
C PHE A 162 10.44 -5.49 -7.45
N THR A 163 9.15 -5.42 -7.76
CA THR A 163 8.63 -5.56 -9.14
C THR A 163 8.77 -4.27 -9.94
N ASP A 164 8.89 -3.15 -9.25
CA ASP A 164 8.94 -1.81 -9.81
C ASP A 164 9.92 -0.97 -9.00
N VAL A 165 10.96 -0.51 -9.66
CA VAL A 165 12.03 0.29 -9.08
C VAL A 165 12.24 1.51 -9.98
N PHE A 166 12.13 2.70 -9.42
CA PHE A 166 12.30 3.95 -10.15
C PHE A 166 13.48 4.76 -9.63
N GLU A 167 14.01 5.64 -10.46
CA GLU A 167 15.07 6.58 -10.09
C GLU A 167 14.52 8.01 -10.09
N GLY A 168 14.74 8.75 -9.00
CA GLY A 168 14.36 10.15 -8.89
C GLY A 168 12.87 10.36 -8.67
N GLU A 169 12.04 10.29 -9.71
CA GLU A 169 10.61 10.61 -9.62
C GLU A 169 9.77 9.62 -10.45
N ALA A 170 8.60 9.26 -9.93
CA ALA A 170 7.64 8.40 -10.63
C ALA A 170 6.20 8.83 -10.33
N THR A 171 5.32 8.64 -11.31
CA THR A 171 3.88 8.84 -11.15
C THR A 171 3.18 7.50 -11.35
N TYR A 172 2.39 7.11 -10.37
CA TYR A 172 1.61 5.88 -10.40
C TYR A 172 0.12 6.20 -10.44
N HIS A 173 -0.56 5.65 -11.44
CA HIS A 173 -2.00 5.73 -11.58
C HIS A 173 -2.64 4.41 -11.16
N PHE A 174 -3.52 4.47 -10.16
CA PHE A 174 -4.27 3.35 -9.64
C PHE A 174 -5.75 3.66 -9.79
N GLY A 175 -6.32 3.33 -10.95
CA GLY A 175 -7.68 3.72 -11.28
C GLY A 175 -7.89 5.22 -11.17
N ASN A 176 -8.74 5.65 -10.22
CA ASN A 176 -9.01 7.05 -9.94
C ASN A 176 -8.04 7.72 -8.95
N GLN A 177 -7.06 7.01 -8.41
CA GLN A 177 -6.04 7.56 -7.51
C GLN A 177 -4.73 7.81 -8.28
N THR A 178 -4.07 8.91 -7.99
CA THR A 178 -2.73 9.22 -8.53
C THR A 178 -1.78 9.48 -7.36
N LEU A 179 -0.69 8.72 -7.31
CA LEU A 179 0.40 8.90 -6.37
C LEU A 179 1.64 9.39 -7.13
N TYR A 180 2.21 10.49 -6.68
CA TYR A 180 3.50 10.98 -7.14
C TYR A 180 4.54 10.62 -6.10
N LEU A 181 5.55 9.87 -6.51
CA LEU A 181 6.62 9.40 -5.67
C LEU A 181 7.91 10.11 -6.09
N LYS A 182 8.67 10.59 -5.11
CA LYS A 182 9.98 11.19 -5.32
C LYS A 182 10.98 10.62 -4.34
N GLU A 183 12.08 10.08 -4.85
CA GLU A 183 13.26 9.77 -4.06
C GLU A 183 13.92 11.08 -3.64
N LEU A 184 14.10 11.25 -2.34
CA LEU A 184 14.72 12.42 -1.79
C LEU A 184 15.52 12.06 -0.54
N ASP A 185 16.75 12.55 -0.48
CA ASP A 185 17.56 12.37 0.72
C ASP A 185 16.95 13.13 1.89
N GLY A 186 16.72 12.43 2.98
CA GLY A 186 16.13 12.96 4.19
C GLY A 186 16.60 12.17 5.40
N HIS A 187 15.71 11.33 5.94
CA HIS A 187 16.03 10.41 7.03
C HIS A 187 17.12 9.41 6.62
N THR A 188 16.93 8.73 5.49
CA THR A 188 17.91 7.85 4.86
C THR A 188 18.15 8.25 3.39
N PRO A 189 19.28 7.80 2.79
CA PRO A 189 19.50 7.88 1.35
C PRO A 189 18.34 7.31 0.54
N GLY A 190 17.71 8.13 -0.30
CA GLY A 190 16.62 7.68 -1.18
C GLY A 190 15.24 7.55 -0.53
N ASN A 191 15.04 8.11 0.68
CA ASN A 191 13.73 8.14 1.34
C ASN A 191 12.62 8.63 0.39
N LEU A 192 11.45 7.98 0.42
CA LEU A 192 10.35 8.36 -0.48
C LEU A 192 9.47 9.47 0.09
N LEU A 193 9.26 10.50 -0.72
CA LEU A 193 8.18 11.46 -0.59
C LEU A 193 7.00 11.00 -1.43
N ILE A 194 5.79 11.01 -0.87
CA ILE A 194 4.57 10.56 -1.56
C ILE A 194 3.53 11.67 -1.53
N TRP A 195 3.18 12.20 -2.70
CA TRP A 195 2.02 13.09 -2.85
C TRP A 195 0.83 12.31 -3.38
N HIS A 196 -0.28 12.35 -2.63
CA HIS A 196 -1.54 11.78 -3.08
C HIS A 196 -2.46 12.85 -3.66
N ASP A 197 -2.73 12.77 -4.96
CA ASP A 197 -3.40 13.84 -5.68
C ASP A 197 -4.84 14.07 -5.24
N ALA A 198 -5.60 13.00 -5.00
CA ALA A 198 -7.02 13.12 -4.71
C ALA A 198 -7.29 13.75 -3.34
N SER A 199 -6.50 13.40 -2.32
CA SER A 199 -6.64 13.97 -0.98
C SER A 199 -5.78 15.23 -0.76
N LYS A 200 -4.90 15.58 -1.70
CA LYS A 200 -3.91 16.67 -1.56
C LYS A 200 -3.09 16.51 -0.28
N VAL A 201 -2.68 15.27 0.00
CA VAL A 201 -1.86 14.93 1.18
C VAL A 201 -0.44 14.62 0.72
N LEU A 202 0.51 15.33 1.33
CA LEU A 202 1.93 15.02 1.23
C LEU A 202 2.32 14.14 2.41
N THR A 203 2.69 12.91 2.12
CA THR A 203 3.20 11.94 3.07
C THR A 203 4.71 11.90 2.97
N ASN A 204 5.35 12.13 4.09
CA ASN A 204 6.80 12.15 4.21
C ASN A 204 7.15 11.42 5.51
N ILE A 205 7.54 10.16 5.36
CA ILE A 205 7.71 9.22 6.47
C ILE A 205 9.14 9.33 6.98
N ASP A 206 9.26 9.41 8.31
CA ASP A 206 10.48 9.56 9.12
C ASP A 206 11.43 10.71 8.76
N ALA A 207 11.25 11.41 7.65
CA ALA A 207 11.95 12.64 7.39
C ALA A 207 11.22 13.78 8.12
N PRO A 208 11.90 14.55 8.98
CA PRO A 208 11.20 15.47 9.85
C PRO A 208 10.78 16.77 9.12
N VAL A 209 9.49 17.09 9.15
CA VAL A 209 9.00 18.47 8.95
C VAL A 209 9.03 19.19 10.29
N PHE A 210 10.21 19.62 10.74
CA PHE A 210 10.29 20.42 11.97
C PHE A 210 9.65 21.81 11.77
N PRO A 211 8.70 22.24 12.61
CA PRO A 211 8.34 23.65 12.66
C PRO A 211 9.56 24.48 13.08
N LYS A 212 9.63 25.74 12.59
CA LYS A 212 10.77 26.68 12.67
C LYS A 212 11.41 26.92 14.06
N TRP A 213 10.87 26.34 15.13
CA TRP A 213 11.29 26.57 16.52
C TRP A 213 11.94 25.36 17.19
N SER A 214 12.26 24.26 16.49
CA SER A 214 12.98 23.12 17.10
C SER A 214 14.45 23.48 17.39
N PRO A 215 14.91 23.51 18.66
CA PRO A 215 16.31 23.71 19.02
C PRO A 215 17.02 22.37 19.34
N PHE A 216 16.45 21.27 18.83
CA PHE A 216 16.95 19.88 18.78
C PHE A 216 16.93 19.07 20.08
N PHE A 217 16.14 17.99 20.11
CA PHE A 217 16.44 16.83 20.96
C PHE A 217 16.45 15.52 20.17
N GLU A 218 15.64 15.42 19.12
CA GLU A 218 15.87 14.43 18.09
C GLU A 218 15.69 15.10 16.73
N LEU A 219 16.82 15.44 16.12
CA LEU A 219 16.96 15.80 14.72
C LEU A 219 16.88 14.57 13.77
N ALA A 220 16.06 13.52 13.92
CA ALA A 220 15.97 12.56 15.02
C ALA A 220 16.93 11.40 14.92
N ILE A 221 17.32 11.00 13.71
CA ILE A 221 18.47 10.13 13.50
C ILE A 221 19.14 10.51 12.15
N ALA A 222 19.18 11.81 11.83
CA ALA A 222 19.70 12.27 10.54
C ALA A 222 21.18 11.87 10.34
N LEU A 223 21.46 11.06 9.32
CA LEU A 223 22.81 10.74 8.84
C LEU A 223 23.50 11.96 8.19
N ASN A 224 22.73 12.95 7.72
CA ASN A 224 23.26 14.10 6.97
C ASN A 224 22.40 15.38 7.13
N ILE A 225 22.87 16.28 8.01
CA ILE A 225 22.20 17.54 8.39
C ILE A 225 21.96 18.50 7.20
N PRO A 226 22.90 18.70 6.25
CA PRO A 226 22.65 19.49 5.04
C PRO A 226 21.42 19.08 4.22
N PHE A 227 21.12 17.78 4.10
CA PHE A 227 19.96 17.33 3.31
C PHE A 227 18.63 17.67 3.95
N ALA A 228 18.55 17.65 5.29
CA ALA A 228 17.34 18.05 6.00
C ALA A 228 16.89 19.48 5.64
N TYR A 229 17.83 20.41 5.38
CA TYR A 229 17.49 21.76 4.96
C TYR A 229 17.06 21.84 3.48
N LYS A 230 17.71 21.09 2.58
CA LYS A 230 17.33 21.04 1.17
C LYS A 230 15.92 20.45 0.97
N LEU A 231 15.57 19.44 1.77
CA LEU A 231 14.24 18.82 1.81
C LEU A 231 13.12 19.85 2.08
N PHE A 232 13.35 20.85 2.93
CA PHE A 232 12.38 21.93 3.16
C PHE A 232 12.14 22.82 1.93
N ASP A 233 13.17 23.07 1.12
CA ASP A 233 13.01 23.84 -0.11
C ASP A 233 12.24 23.03 -1.16
N GLU A 234 12.47 21.71 -1.23
CA GLU A 234 11.72 20.79 -2.09
C GLU A 234 10.23 20.73 -1.71
N TYR A 235 9.87 20.71 -0.42
CA TYR A 235 8.46 20.75 0.00
C TYR A 235 7.69 21.97 -0.50
N ARG A 236 8.37 23.10 -0.71
CA ARG A 236 7.74 24.34 -1.21
C ARG A 236 7.57 24.36 -2.72
N ALA A 237 8.24 23.45 -3.43
CA ALA A 237 8.21 23.37 -4.89
C ALA A 237 7.06 22.48 -5.42
N PHE A 238 6.46 21.67 -4.56
CA PHE A 238 5.20 20.96 -4.80
C PHE A 238 4.00 21.89 -4.61
#